data_AF-A0A953X744-F1
#
_entry.id   AF-A0A953X744-F1
#
_cell.length_a   1.000
_cell.length_b   1.000
_cell.length_c   1.000
_cell.angle_alpha   90.00
_cell.angle_beta   90.00
_cell.angle_gamma   90.00
#
_symmetry.space_group_name_H-M   'P 1'
#
loop_
_entity.id
_entity.type
_entity.pdbx_description
1 polymer ?
#
loop_
_entity_poly.entity_id
_entity_poly.type
_entity_poly.pdbx_seq_one_letter_code
_entity_poly.pdbx_strand_id
1 'polypeptide(L)' 'LQVHDELVFECPEKEADKVIEVARQTMQHAAAPALELSVPLVVDARAAANWAEAH' A
#
# COMPACT_ATOMS: atom_id res chain seq x y z
N LEU A 1 -1.47 -2.63 10.76
CA LEU A 1 -2.79 -2.15 11.23
C LEU A 1 -3.65 -1.85 10.00
N GLN A 2 -4.98 -2.01 10.07
CA GLN A 2 -5.88 -1.61 8.98
C GLN A 2 -6.90 -0.62 9.53
N VAL A 3 -7.10 0.47 8.80
CA VAL A 3 -8.07 1.52 9.12
C VAL A 3 -8.78 1.87 7.83
N HIS A 4 -10.02 1.39 7.66
CA HIS A 4 -10.81 1.59 6.44
C HIS A 4 -10.07 1.13 5.16
N ASP A 5 -9.69 2.05 4.29
CA ASP A 5 -8.96 1.85 3.05
C ASP A 5 -7.42 1.92 3.21
N GLU A 6 -6.94 2.17 4.42
CA GLU A 6 -5.51 2.29 4.74
C GLU A 6 -4.95 1.00 5.35
N LEU A 7 -3.80 0.56 4.83
CA LEU A 7 -2.97 -0.50 5.41
C LEU A 7 -1.66 0.08 5.91
N VAL A 8 -1.40 -0.08 7.21
CA VAL A 8 -0.17 0.39 7.87
C VAL A 8 0.77 -0.78 8.12
N PHE A 9 1.99 -0.66 7.62
CA PHE A 9 3.08 -1.60 7.78
C PHE A 9 4.21 -0.97 8.59
N GLU A 10 4.88 -1.78 9.39
CA GLU A 10 6.15 -1.40 10.03
C GLU A 10 7.26 -2.22 9.38
N CYS A 11 8.34 -1.55 8.99
CA CYS A 11 9.51 -2.19 8.39
C CYS A 11 10.79 -1.42 8.77
N PRO A 12 11.97 -2.03 8.63
CA PRO A 12 13.22 -1.29 8.72
C PRO A 12 13.26 -0.14 7.70
N GLU A 13 13.81 1.00 8.10
CA GLU A 13 13.89 2.21 7.23
C GLU A 13 14.52 1.91 5.86
N LYS A 14 15.55 1.05 5.83
CA LYS A 14 16.25 0.64 4.61
C LYS A 14 15.39 -0.20 3.65
N GLU A 15 14.25 -0.71 4.11
CA GLU A 15 13.34 -1.53 3.32
C GLU A 15 12.08 -0.77 2.90
N ALA A 16 11.89 0.46 3.38
CA ALA A 16 10.67 1.26 3.17
C ALA A 16 10.29 1.37 1.69
N ASP A 17 11.22 1.75 0.81
CA ASP A 17 10.97 1.88 -0.63
C ASP A 17 10.54 0.56 -1.27
N LYS A 18 11.16 -0.55 -0.86
CA LYS A 18 10.84 -1.88 -1.37
C LYS A 18 9.47 -2.33 -0.89
N VAL A 19 9.12 -2.06 0.36
CA VAL A 19 7.79 -2.36 0.91
C VAL A 19 6.72 -1.54 0.18
N ILE A 20 6.97 -0.26 -0.06
CA ILE A 20 6.08 0.62 -0.83
C ILE A 20 5.85 0.06 -2.24
N GLU A 21 6.91 -0.33 -2.94
CA GLU A 21 6.82 -0.90 -4.29
C GLU A 21 5.96 -2.16 -4.31
N VAL A 22 6.25 -3.12 -3.42
CA VAL A 22 5.53 -4.39 -3.34
C VAL A 22 4.07 -4.16 -2.96
N ALA A 23 3.81 -3.39 -1.90
CA ALA A 23 2.45 -3.14 -1.43
C ALA A 23 1.60 -2.46 -2.52
N ARG A 24 2.13 -1.42 -3.19
CA ARG A 24 1.44 -0.73 -4.27
C ARG A 24 1.09 -1.68 -5.42
N GLN A 25 2.07 -2.46 -5.89
CA GLN A 25 1.84 -3.41 -6.98
C GLN A 25 0.81 -4.48 -6.61
N THR A 26 0.93 -5.06 -5.42
CA THR A 26 -0.01 -6.08 -4.94
C THR A 26 -1.43 -5.53 -4.80
N MET A 27 -1.58 -4.36 -4.18
CA MET A 27 -2.90 -3.80 -3.90
C MET A 27 -3.61 -3.31 -5.17
N GLN A 28 -2.89 -2.70 -6.13
CA GLN A 28 -3.49 -2.28 -7.40
C GLN A 28 -4.02 -3.45 -8.25
N HIS A 29 -3.42 -4.63 -8.10
CA HIS A 29 -3.80 -5.84 -8.84
C HIS A 29 -4.56 -6.86 -8.00
N ALA A 30 -5.01 -6.50 -6.79
CA ALA A 30 -5.55 -7.45 -5.82
C ALA A 30 -6.78 -8.23 -6.33
N ALA A 31 -7.56 -7.66 -7.25
CA ALA A 31 -8.71 -8.31 -7.84
C ALA A 31 -8.34 -9.28 -9.00
N ALA A 32 -7.16 -9.12 -9.60
CA ALA A 32 -6.75 -9.89 -10.77
C ALA A 32 -6.14 -11.26 -10.39
N PRO A 33 -6.34 -12.31 -11.21
CA PRO A 33 -7.16 -12.36 -12.43
C PRO A 33 -8.63 -12.71 -12.15
N ALA A 34 -9.04 -12.84 -10.88
CA ALA A 34 -10.37 -13.31 -10.50
C ALA A 34 -11.49 -12.36 -10.95
N LEU A 35 -11.23 -11.05 -10.96
CA LEU A 35 -12.16 -10.01 -11.37
C LEU A 35 -11.40 -8.84 -12.02
N GLU A 36 -11.83 -8.49 -13.23
CA GLU A 36 -11.40 -7.26 -13.89
C GLU A 36 -12.37 -6.13 -13.53
N LEU A 37 -11.85 -5.08 -12.87
CA LEU A 37 -12.64 -3.93 -12.48
C LEU A 37 -12.74 -2.96 -13.66
N SER A 38 -13.94 -2.42 -13.91
CA SER A 38 -14.14 -1.39 -14.95
C SER A 38 -13.42 -0.08 -14.64
N VAL A 39 -13.07 0.15 -13.38
CA VAL A 39 -12.25 1.27 -12.90
C VAL A 39 -11.04 0.68 -12.15
N PRO A 40 -9.80 1.04 -12.51
CA PRO A 40 -8.60 0.49 -11.87
C PRO A 40 -8.45 0.98 -10.43
N LEU A 41 -7.91 0.11 -9.56
CA LEU A 41 -7.49 0.51 -8.22
C LEU A 41 -6.19 1.32 -8.32
N VAL A 42 -6.15 2.45 -7.61
CA VAL A 42 -4.96 3.29 -7.47
C VAL A 42 -4.57 3.30 -6.00
N VAL A 43 -3.29 3.09 -5.71
CA VAL A 43 -2.79 2.99 -4.34
C VAL A 43 -1.73 4.06 -4.12
N ASP A 44 -2.02 4.97 -3.19
CA ASP A 44 -1.03 5.89 -2.66
C ASP A 44 -0.30 5.21 -1.49
N ALA A 45 1.02 5.35 -1.45
CA ALA A 45 1.87 4.70 -0.46
C ALA A 45 3.11 5.57 -0.17
N ARG A 46 3.29 5.87 1.11
CA ARG A 46 4.40 6.67 1.66
C ARG A 46 4.91 6.03 2.95
N ALA A 47 6.16 6.32 3.28
CA ALA A 47 6.76 5.95 4.56
C ALA A 47 7.03 7.21 5.37
N ALA A 48 6.82 7.14 6.68
CA ALA A 48 7.16 8.20 7.62
C ALA A 48 7.61 7.60 8.95
N ALA A 49 8.28 8.41 9.79
CA ALA A 49 8.83 7.96 11.08
C ALA A 49 7.74 7.75 12.15
N ASN A 50 6.55 8.33 11.94
CA ASN A 50 5.39 8.11 12.78
C ASN A 50 4.11 8.21 11.97
N TRP A 51 3.02 7.69 12.53
CA TRP A 51 1.75 7.60 11.81
C TRP A 51 1.15 8.97 11.47
N ALA A 52 1.37 9.99 12.31
CA ALA A 52 0.86 11.33 12.06
C ALA A 52 1.54 11.99 10.83
N GLU A 53 2.79 11.64 10.53
CA GLU A 53 3.50 12.08 9.32
C GLU A 53 3.21 11.20 8.09
N ALA A 54 2.67 9.98 8.31
CA ALA A 54 2.25 9.06 7.24
C ALA A 54 0.81 9.31 6.78
N HIS A 55 0.04 10.16 7.46
CA HIS A 55 -1.28 10.65 7.06
C HIS A 55 -1.18 12.03 6.39
#